data_AF-A0A703KU96-F1
#
_entry.id   AF-A0A703KU96-F1
#
_cell.length_a   1.000
_cell.length_b   1.000
_cell.length_c   1.000
_cell.angle_alpha   90.00
_cell.angle_beta   90.00
_cell.angle_gamma   90.00
#
_symmetry.space_group_name_H-M   'P 1'
#
loop_
_entity.id
_entity.type
_entity.pdbx_description
1 polymer ?
#
loop_
_entity_poly.entity_id
_entity_poly.type
_entity_poly.pdbx_seq_one_letter_code
_entity_poly.pdbx_strand_id
1 'polypeptide(L)' 'MSSAQRVVITPGEPAGIGPDLVVQLAQRAWPIELVVCADGALLTERAAMLGL' A
#
# COMPACT_ATOMS: atom_id res chain seq x y z
N MET A 1 -14.75 -17.49 14.79
CA MET A 1 -14.51 -16.18 14.16
C MET A 1 -13.06 -16.16 13.71
N SER A 2 -12.80 -16.13 12.41
CA SER A 2 -11.43 -15.99 11.91
C SER A 2 -11.00 -14.54 12.15
N SER A 3 -9.96 -14.32 12.98
CA SER A 3 -9.34 -13.02 13.13
C SER A 3 -8.40 -12.80 11.95
N ALA A 4 -8.81 -11.94 11.01
CA ALA A 4 -7.91 -11.52 9.93
C ALA A 4 -6.65 -10.91 10.55
N GLN A 5 -5.49 -11.52 10.28
CA GLN A 5 -4.21 -11.01 10.75
C GLN A 5 -3.95 -9.66 10.07
N ARG A 6 -3.45 -8.69 10.84
CA ARG A 6 -3.15 -7.34 10.35
C ARG A 6 -1.65 -7.11 10.37
N VAL A 7 -1.12 -6.58 9.27
CA VAL A 7 0.26 -6.14 9.18
C VAL A 7 0.27 -4.67 8.81
N VAL A 8 1.06 -3.88 9.53
CA VAL A 8 1.31 -2.48 9.16
C VAL A 8 2.46 -2.39 8.17
N ILE A 9 2.27 -1.62 7.10
CA ILE A 9 3.31 -1.31 6.12
C ILE A 9 3.57 0.19 6.17
N THR A 10 4.83 0.56 6.35
CA THR A 10 5.33 1.92 6.21
C THR A 10 6.11 2.02 4.89
N PRO A 11 5.61 2.72 3.86
CA PRO A 11 6.27 2.78 2.55
C PRO A 11 7.65 3.45 2.58
N GLY A 12 8.03 4.13 3.67
CA GLY A 12 9.31 4.80 3.81
C GLY A 12 9.28 6.21 3.23
N GLU A 13 10.34 6.59 2.51
CA GLU A 13 10.52 7.93 1.96
C GLU A 13 9.48 8.24 0.85
N PRO A 14 8.67 9.31 0.99
CA PRO A 14 7.66 9.71 0.01
C PRO A 14 8.18 9.92 -1.42
N ALA A 15 9.38 10.46 -1.58
CA ALA A 15 9.99 10.68 -2.90
C ALA A 15 10.62 9.40 -3.48
N GLY A 16 10.78 8.35 -2.67
CA GLY A 16 11.33 7.06 -3.09
C GLY A 16 10.32 6.19 -3.84
N ILE A 17 10.71 4.95 -4.13
CA ILE A 17 9.85 3.97 -4.84
C ILE A 17 8.93 3.18 -3.89
N GLY A 18 9.04 3.39 -2.58
CA GLY A 18 8.24 2.67 -1.59
C GLY A 18 6.72 2.79 -1.79
N PRO A 19 6.16 3.99 -2.01
CA PRO A 19 4.75 4.17 -2.36
C PRO A 19 4.32 3.37 -3.60
N ASP A 20 5.14 3.41 -4.65
CA ASP A 20 4.91 2.70 -5.92
C ASP A 20 4.84 1.18 -5.70
N LEU A 21 5.78 0.64 -4.91
CA LEU A 21 5.81 -0.78 -4.57
C LEU A 21 4.59 -1.20 -3.75
N VAL A 22 4.13 -0.37 -2.82
CA VAL A 22 2.93 -0.65 -2.01
C VAL A 22 1.66 -0.59 -2.85
N VAL A 23 1.56 0.36 -3.77
CA VAL A 23 0.44 0.44 -4.71
C VAL A 23 0.40 -0.78 -5.64
N GLN A 24 1.55 -1.25 -6.13
CA GLN A 24 1.63 -2.50 -6.90
C GLN A 24 1.30 -3.73 -6.04
N LEU A 25 1.71 -3.74 -4.77
CA LEU A 25 1.36 -4.79 -3.80
C LEU A 25 -0.16 -4.89 -3.59
N ALA A 26 -0.87 -3.76 -3.65
CA ALA A 26 -2.32 -3.69 -3.45
C ALA A 26 -3.14 -4.29 -4.61
N GLN A 27 -2.54 -4.50 -5.79
CA GLN A 27 -3.22 -5.05 -6.96
C GLN A 27 -3.50 -6.57 -6.88
N ARG A 28 -3.05 -7.23 -5.81
CA ARG A 28 -3.29 -8.64 -5.57
C ARG A 28 -4.06 -8.85 -4.26
N ALA A 29 -4.89 -9.88 -4.22
CA ALA A 29 -5.54 -10.29 -2.98
C ALA A 29 -4.53 -10.92 -2.01
N TRP A 30 -4.65 -10.59 -0.73
CA TRP A 30 -3.84 -11.17 0.35
C TRP A 30 -4.76 -11.86 1.37
N PRO A 31 -4.30 -12.97 1.99
CA PRO A 31 -5.05 -13.66 3.05
C PRO A 31 -4.99 -12.92 4.40
N ILE A 32 -4.41 -11.72 4.43
CA ILE A 32 -4.22 -10.86 5.59
C ILE A 32 -4.56 -9.41 5.22
N GLU A 33 -4.89 -8.59 6.22
CA GLU A 33 -5.18 -7.18 6.03
C GLU A 33 -3.86 -6.37 6.01
N LEU A 34 -3.62 -5.65 4.93
CA LEU A 34 -2.47 -4.76 4.78
C LEU A 34 -2.88 -3.34 5.18
N VAL A 35 -2.43 -2.89 6.35
CA VAL A 35 -2.70 -1.53 6.85
C VAL A 35 -1.53 -0.64 6.48
N VAL A 36 -1.72 0.29 5.55
CA VAL A 36 -0.64 1.18 5.11
C VAL A 36 -0.65 2.46 5.97
N CYS A 37 0.45 2.73 6.66
CA CYS A 37 0.67 3.97 7.39
C CYS A 37 1.48 4.93 6.53
N ALA A 38 0.77 5.80 5.80
CA ALA A 38 1.34 6.79 4.88
C ALA A 38 0.30 7.89 4.57
N ASP A 39 0.70 8.87 3.76
CA ASP A 39 -0.24 9.80 3.15
C ASP A 39 -1.07 9.09 2.07
N GLY A 40 -2.39 9.05 2.25
CA GLY A 40 -3.31 8.41 1.31
C GLY A 40 -3.45 9.17 -0.02
N ALA A 41 -3.25 10.48 -0.04
CA ALA A 41 -3.26 11.27 -1.26
C ALA A 41 -2.05 10.91 -2.13
N LEU A 42 -0.87 10.78 -1.51
CA LEU A 42 0.35 10.31 -2.19
C LEU A 42 0.12 8.93 -2.82
N LEU A 43 -0.42 7.95 -2.09
CA LEU A 43 -0.65 6.61 -2.65
C LEU A 43 -1.61 6.63 -3.85
N THR A 44 -2.65 7.45 -3.79
CA THR A 44 -3.63 7.61 -4.88
C THR A 44 -2.99 8.28 -6.11
N GLU A 45 -2.19 9.32 -5.90
CA GLU A 45 -1.43 9.97 -6.97
C GLU A 45 -0.47 9.00 -7.64
N ARG A 46 0.27 8.20 -6.87
CA ARG A 46 1.23 7.22 -7.40
C ARG A 46 0.52 6.10 -8.17
N ALA A 47 -0.66 5.67 -7.73
CA ALA A 47 -1.49 4.74 -8.51
C ALA A 47 -1.90 5.32 -9.87
N ALA A 48 -2.36 6.57 -9.89
CA ALA A 48 -2.72 7.24 -11.13
C ALA A 48 -1.51 7.40 -12.09
N MET A 49 -0.33 7.75 -11.56
CA MET A 49 0.91 7.85 -12.35
C MET A 49 1.34 6.51 -12.97
N LEU A 50 1.05 5.40 -12.30
CA LEU A 50 1.38 4.05 -12.75
C LEU A 50 0.28 3.39 -13.60
N GLY A 51 -0.89 4.02 -13.71
CA GLY A 51 -2.05 3.47 -14.43
C GLY A 51 -2.70 2.27 -13.74
N LEU A 52 -2.70 2.25 -12.41
CA LEU A 52 -3.28 1.20 -11.55
C LEU A 52 -4.59 1.64 -10.89
#